data_AF-A0A353H6T8-F1
#
_entry.id   AF-A0A353H6T8-F1
#
_cell.length_a   1.000
_cell.length_b   1.000
_cell.length_c   1.000
_cell.angle_alpha   90.00
_cell.angle_beta   90.00
_cell.angle_gamma   90.00
#
_symmetry.space_group_name_H-M   'P 1'
#
loop_
_entity.id
_entity.type
_entity.pdbx_description
1 polymer ?
#
loop_
_entity_poly.entity_id
_entity_poly.type
_entity_poly.pdbx_seq_one_letter_code
_entity_poly.pdbx_strand_id
1 'polypeptide(L)'
;MRKTIYFPLFIFVLFSFSSISAQEAVDFARLRDKMVERQIISRGIRDAGVIKAMQDVPRHLFVPLTHRNSSHNDCPVPIGEGQTISQPFWET
;
A
#
# COMPACT_ATOMS: atom_id res chain seq x y z
N MET A 1 -25.89 -42.81 -28.54
CA MET A 1 -24.94 -43.04 -27.43
C MET A 1 -24.15 -41.75 -27.21
N ARG A 2 -23.97 -41.37 -25.93
CA ARG A 2 -23.47 -40.07 -25.43
C ARG A 2 -22.01 -39.76 -25.81
N LYS A 3 -21.68 -38.46 -25.67
CA LYS A 3 -20.37 -37.77 -25.58
C LYS A 3 -19.99 -37.14 -26.93
N THR A 4 -19.72 -35.84 -27.05
CA THR A 4 -18.85 -35.02 -26.17
C THR A 4 -19.21 -33.53 -26.27
N ILE A 5 -19.96 -32.99 -25.31
CA ILE A 5 -20.31 -31.55 -25.16
C ILE A 5 -19.24 -30.79 -24.34
N TYR A 6 -18.10 -31.42 -24.03
CA TYR A 6 -17.11 -30.89 -23.07
C TYR A 6 -16.04 -29.96 -23.68
N PHE A 7 -15.94 -29.84 -25.01
CA PHE A 7 -14.92 -29.02 -25.66
C PHE A 7 -15.13 -27.49 -25.51
N PRO A 8 -16.35 -26.92 -25.60
CA PRO A 8 -16.54 -25.48 -25.40
C PRO A 8 -16.59 -25.06 -23.91
N LEU A 9 -16.91 -25.98 -22.98
CA LEU A 9 -16.94 -25.70 -21.54
C LEU A 9 -15.53 -25.48 -20.97
N PHE A 10 -14.51 -26.14 -21.55
CA PHE A 10 -13.12 -26.03 -21.12
C PHE A 10 -12.50 -24.65 -21.45
N ILE A 11 -12.91 -24.05 -22.57
CA ILE A 11 -12.44 -22.72 -23.00
C ILE A 11 -13.04 -21.62 -22.12
N PHE A 12 -14.29 -21.74 -21.67
CA PHE A 12 -14.93 -20.75 -20.80
C PHE A 12 -14.32 -20.72 -19.40
N VAL A 13 -13.89 -21.87 -18.88
CA VAL A 13 -13.19 -21.99 -17.59
C VAL A 13 -11.79 -21.37 -17.65
N LEU A 14 -11.07 -21.53 -18.76
CA LEU A 14 -9.76 -20.87 -18.97
C LEU A 14 -9.90 -19.35 -19.14
N PHE A 15 -10.95 -18.88 -19.82
CA PHE A 15 -11.18 -17.44 -20.05
C PHE A 15 -11.63 -16.70 -18.77
N SER A 16 -12.38 -17.38 -17.89
CA SER A 16 -12.84 -16.80 -16.63
C SER A 16 -11.73 -16.66 -15.57
N PHE A 17 -10.62 -17.39 -15.72
CA PHE A 17 -9.51 -17.37 -14.77
C PHE A 17 -8.55 -16.18 -14.99
N SER A 18 -8.47 -15.65 -16.21
CA SER A 18 -7.53 -14.57 -16.55
C SER A 18 -7.86 -13.22 -15.93
N SER A 19 -9.09 -13.01 -15.42
CA SER A 19 -9.48 -11.74 -14.79
C SER A 19 -9.21 -11.66 -13.29
N ILE A 20 -8.85 -12.76 -12.62
CA ILE A 20 -8.60 -12.80 -11.16
C ILE A 20 -7.18 -12.34 -10.76
N SER A 21 -6.30 -12.09 -11.74
CA SER A 21 -4.89 -11.74 -11.50
C SER A 21 -4.53 -10.31 -11.94
N ALA A 22 -5.48 -9.38 -11.94
CA ALA A 22 -5.12 -7.96 -11.88
C ALA A 22 -4.65 -7.68 -10.45
N GLN A 23 -3.36 -7.93 -10.18
CA GLN A 23 -2.70 -7.60 -8.93
C GLN A 23 -3.10 -6.17 -8.54
N GLU A 24 -3.82 -5.98 -7.43
CA GLU A 24 -4.05 -4.64 -6.87
C GLU A 24 -2.68 -4.02 -6.61
N ALA A 25 -2.24 -3.13 -7.49
CA ALA A 25 -1.06 -2.33 -7.25
C ALA A 25 -1.33 -1.49 -5.99
N VAL A 26 -0.43 -1.59 -5.00
CA VAL A 26 -0.59 -0.85 -3.75
C VAL A 26 -0.65 0.65 -4.03
N ASP A 27 -1.79 1.28 -3.72
CA ASP A 27 -1.98 2.71 -3.88
C ASP A 27 -1.33 3.48 -2.72
N PHE A 28 -0.04 3.74 -2.85
CA PHE A 28 0.74 4.47 -1.85
C PHE A 28 0.33 5.93 -1.70
N ALA A 29 -0.31 6.55 -2.71
CA ALA A 29 -0.83 7.90 -2.58
C ALA A 29 -1.98 7.90 -1.57
N ARG A 30 -2.95 6.99 -1.75
CA ARG A 30 -4.06 6.84 -0.80
C ARG A 30 -3.63 6.44 0.60
N LEU A 31 -2.61 5.59 0.74
CA LEU A 31 -2.06 5.23 2.05
C LEU A 31 -1.41 6.43 2.75
N ARG A 32 -0.69 7.26 2.00
CA ARG A 32 -0.08 8.49 2.50
C ARG A 32 -1.14 9.48 2.97
N ASP A 33 -2.17 9.73 2.16
CA ASP A 33 -3.25 10.66 2.53
C ASP A 33 -3.97 10.21 3.81
N LYS A 34 -4.28 8.92 3.91
CA LYS A 34 -4.88 8.33 5.13
C LYS A 34 -3.96 8.47 6.34
N MET A 35 -2.66 8.27 6.18
CA MET A 35 -1.68 8.42 7.26
C MET A 35 -1.63 9.87 7.73
N VAL A 36 -1.59 10.85 6.82
CA VAL A 36 -1.64 12.28 7.20
C VAL A 36 -2.94 12.63 7.91
N GLU A 37 -4.09 12.23 7.38
CA GLU A 37 -5.38 12.52 8.00
C GLU A 37 -5.51 11.92 9.40
N ARG A 38 -5.16 10.64 9.55
CA ARG A 38 -5.46 9.85 10.76
C ARG A 38 -4.37 9.84 11.80
N GLN A 39 -3.11 10.07 11.43
CA GLN A 39 -1.97 9.98 12.33
C GLN A 39 -1.33 11.34 12.58
N ILE A 40 -1.49 12.32 11.69
CA ILE A 40 -0.85 13.64 11.80
C ILE A 40 -1.88 14.70 12.22
N ILE A 41 -2.92 14.91 11.41
CA ILE A 41 -3.91 15.98 11.62
C ILE A 41 -4.79 15.68 12.83
N SER A 42 -5.35 14.46 12.91
CA SER A 42 -6.23 14.05 14.02
C SER A 42 -5.57 14.12 15.39
N ARG A 43 -4.23 14.02 15.44
CA ARG A 43 -3.41 14.03 16.67
C ARG A 43 -2.81 15.40 16.97
N GLY A 44 -3.27 16.44 16.29
CA GLY A 44 -3.06 17.83 16.70
C GLY A 44 -1.97 18.59 15.95
N ILE A 45 -1.29 17.99 14.95
CA ILE A 45 -0.41 18.77 14.06
C ILE A 45 -1.29 19.62 13.13
N ARG A 46 -1.08 20.94 13.19
CA ARG A 46 -1.89 21.94 12.47
C ARG A 46 -1.10 22.81 11.50
N ASP A 47 0.24 22.74 11.55
CA ASP A 47 1.07 23.53 10.65
C ASP A 47 0.84 23.08 9.20
N ALA A 48 0.38 23.99 8.35
CA ALA A 48 0.03 23.69 6.97
C ALA A 48 1.26 23.30 6.13
N GLY A 49 2.44 23.85 6.45
CA GLY A 49 3.69 23.50 5.79
C GLY A 49 4.09 22.05 6.08
N VAL A 50 4.00 21.63 7.35
CA VAL A 50 4.26 20.24 7.76
C VAL A 50 3.26 19.28 7.12
N ILE A 51 1.96 19.59 7.17
CA ILE A 51 0.91 18.75 6.57
C ILE A 51 1.16 18.56 5.07
N LYS A 52 1.45 19.66 4.36
CA LYS A 52 1.74 19.61 2.92
C LYS A 52 2.98 18.78 2.62
N ALA A 53 4.07 18.99 3.36
CA ALA A 53 5.29 18.20 3.19
C ALA A 53 5.03 16.70 3.38
N MET A 54 4.22 16.33 4.39
CA MET A 54 3.85 14.94 4.65
C MET A 54 2.94 14.33 3.56
N GLN A 55 2.14 15.15 2.87
CA GLN A 55 1.32 14.72 1.72
C GLN A 55 2.12 14.62 0.42
N ASP A 56 3.14 15.45 0.25
CA ASP A 56 3.93 15.52 -0.98
C ASP A 56 5.04 14.45 -1.01
N VAL A 57 5.65 14.12 0.13
CA VAL A 57 6.82 13.22 0.18
C VAL A 57 6.41 11.74 0.16
N PRO A 58 6.77 10.96 -0.87
CA PRO A 58 6.41 9.55 -0.99
C PRO A 58 7.30 8.65 -0.10
N ARG A 59 6.99 8.58 1.20
CA ARG A 59 7.78 7.84 2.22
C ARG A 59 8.15 6.40 1.83
N HIS A 60 7.29 5.67 1.11
CA HIS A 60 7.55 4.31 0.61
C HIS A 60 8.76 4.18 -0.33
N LEU A 61 9.24 5.27 -0.95
CA LEU A 61 10.45 5.26 -1.77
C LEU A 61 11.74 5.15 -0.94
N PHE A 62 11.67 5.48 0.35
CA PHE A 62 12.79 5.41 1.29
C PHE A 62 12.80 4.12 2.11
N VAL A 63 11.93 3.16 1.76
CA VAL A 63 11.76 1.89 2.45
C VAL A 63 12.09 0.74 1.49
N PRO A 64 12.84 -0.29 1.92
CA PRO A 64 13.09 -1.49 1.12
C PRO A 64 11.79 -2.12 0.61
N LEU A 65 11.82 -2.73 -0.58
CA LEU A 65 10.64 -3.33 -1.23
C LEU A 65 9.87 -4.28 -0.32
N THR A 66 10.58 -5.08 0.48
CA THR A 66 10.02 -6.05 1.44
C THR A 66 9.20 -5.41 2.56
N HIS A 67 9.40 -4.12 2.83
CA HIS A 67 8.77 -3.40 3.93
C HIS A 67 7.83 -2.27 3.45
N ARG A 68 7.67 -2.05 2.14
CA ARG A 68 6.84 -0.96 1.61
C ARG A 68 5.38 -1.01 2.06
N ASN A 69 4.82 -2.19 2.28
CA ASN A 69 3.45 -2.34 2.79
C ASN A 69 3.28 -1.71 4.20
N SER A 70 4.36 -1.58 4.96
CA SER A 70 4.37 -0.96 6.29
C SER A 70 4.81 0.50 6.28
N SER A 71 5.14 1.09 5.12
CA SER A 71 5.80 2.40 5.04
C SER A 71 4.99 3.56 5.62
N HIS A 72 3.66 3.44 5.69
CA HIS A 72 2.73 4.46 6.19
C HIS A 72 2.04 4.03 7.50
N ASN A 73 2.49 2.93 8.11
CA ASN A 73 2.06 2.55 9.46
C ASN A 73 2.73 3.46 10.49
N ASP A 74 2.07 3.64 11.62
CA ASP A 74 2.64 4.42 12.73
C ASP A 74 3.64 3.59 13.56
N CYS A 75 4.70 3.13 12.90
CA CYS A 75 5.77 2.38 13.54
C CYS A 75 7.11 2.59 12.84
N PRO A 76 8.24 2.33 13.52
CA PRO A 76 9.56 2.30 12.89
C PRO A 76 9.62 1.21 11.81
N VAL A 77 10.27 1.50 10.68
CA VAL A 77 10.41 0.54 9.58
C VAL A 77 11.90 0.29 9.29
N PRO A 78 12.37 -0.98 9.23
CA PRO A 78 13.76 -1.29 8.90
C PRO A 78 14.19 -0.77 7.53
N ILE A 79 15.38 -0.17 7.46
CA ILE A 79 15.99 0.34 6.22
C ILE A 79 17.35 -0.29 5.89
N GLY A 80 17.83 -1.22 6.72
CA GLY A 80 19.13 -1.89 6.59
C GLY A 80 20.11 -1.47 7.69
N GLU A 81 21.23 -2.19 7.82
CA GLU A 81 22.32 -1.88 8.77
C GLU A 81 21.86 -1.71 10.23
N GLY A 82 20.84 -2.48 10.64
CA GLY A 82 20.23 -2.36 11.96
C GLY A 82 19.51 -1.03 12.22
N GLN A 83 19.31 -0.21 11.20
CA GLN A 83 18.64 1.09 11.29
C GLN A 83 17.17 1.01 10.89
N THR A 84 16.40 1.99 11.37
CA THR A 84 14.99 2.18 11.01
C THR A 84 14.75 3.63 10.60
N ILE A 85 13.74 3.84 9.75
CA ILE A 85 13.13 5.17 9.60
C ILE A 85 12.08 5.34 10.70
N SER A 86 12.13 6.46 11.41
CA SER A 86 11.21 6.79 12.50
C SER A 86 9.76 6.77 12.05
N GLN A 87 8.85 6.33 12.90
CA GLN A 87 7.39 6.40 12.67
C GLN A 87 6.92 7.81 12.26
N PRO A 88 5.81 7.94 11.51
CA PRO A 88 5.29 9.23 11.04
C PRO A 88 4.91 10.22 12.15
N PHE A 89 4.42 9.75 13.30
CA PHE A 89 4.02 10.64 14.40
C PHE A 89 4.77 10.34 15.70
N TRP A 90 5.24 11.39 16.38
CA TRP A 90 5.84 11.27 17.70
C TRP A 90 4.90 11.86 18.75
N GLU A 91 4.61 11.10 19.81
CA GLU A 91 3.93 11.66 20.98
C GLU A 91 4.89 12.56 21.74
N THR A 92 4.45 13.80 21.97
CA THR A 92 5.11 14.79 22.82
C THR A 92 4.74 14.60 24.27
#